data_AF-A0A1J3IW38-F1
#
_entry.id   AF-A0A1J3IW38-F1
#
_cell.length_a   1.000
_cell.length_b   1.000
_cell.length_c   1.000
_cell.angle_alpha   90.00
_cell.angle_beta   90.00
_cell.angle_gamma   90.00
#
_symmetry.space_group_name_H-M   'P 1'
#
loop_
_entity.id
_entity.type
_entity.pdbx_description
1 polymer ?
#
loop_
_entity_poly.entity_id
_entity_poly.type
_entity_poly.pdbx_seq_one_letter_code
_entity_poly.pdbx_strand_id
1 'polypeptide(L)'
;KGLPFASYIVLNFAFFAWLGYAIYYFTLSPVASIPWSIFLLFLQITATQFYVAAPLAAWKYAAVAHVFGWYMQIHIGHILIEKRKAALTDSFFQSLIMAPLFVYFELLFALGFFPEFKAKVQKRIDSEIAVWRASQKKAN
;
A
#
# COMPACT_ATOMS: atom_id res chain seq x y z
N LYS A 1 20.33 -26.08 9.75
CA LYS A 1 20.89 -25.36 8.58
C LYS A 1 19.71 -24.92 7.72
N GLY A 2 19.47 -23.61 7.59
CA GLY A 2 18.36 -23.11 6.77
C GLY A 2 18.60 -23.36 5.29
N LEU A 3 17.54 -23.52 4.50
CA LEU A 3 17.64 -23.58 3.04
C LEU A 3 18.21 -22.27 2.47
N PRO A 4 18.79 -22.27 1.26
CA PRO A 4 19.18 -21.05 0.56
C PRO A 4 17.99 -20.06 0.42
N PHE A 5 18.27 -18.75 0.42
CA PHE A 5 17.23 -17.71 0.33
C PHE A 5 16.32 -17.87 -0.90
N ALA A 6 16.89 -18.27 -2.03
CA ALA A 6 16.15 -18.54 -3.27
C ALA A 6 15.15 -19.70 -3.16
N SER A 7 15.39 -20.68 -2.29
CA SER A 7 14.52 -21.85 -2.11
C SER A 7 13.16 -21.50 -1.48
N TYR A 8 13.01 -20.29 -0.96
CA TYR A 8 11.77 -19.79 -0.39
C TYR A 8 10.97 -18.91 -1.36
N ILE A 9 11.44 -18.76 -2.60
CA ILE A 9 10.63 -18.19 -3.69
C ILE A 9 9.69 -19.29 -4.18
N VAL A 10 8.49 -19.28 -3.64
CA VAL A 10 7.44 -20.24 -4.02
C VAL A 10 6.47 -19.57 -4.99
N LEU A 11 6.22 -20.21 -6.13
CA LEU A 11 5.28 -19.75 -7.16
C LEU A 11 3.83 -19.99 -6.75
N ASN A 12 3.40 -19.34 -5.67
CA ASN A 12 2.04 -19.38 -5.14
C ASN A 12 1.30 -18.07 -5.44
N PHE A 13 0.06 -17.96 -4.94
CA PHE A 13 -0.77 -16.76 -5.12
C PHE A 13 -0.06 -15.46 -4.69
N ALA A 14 0.70 -15.48 -3.58
CA ALA A 14 1.40 -14.30 -3.10
C ALA A 14 2.48 -13.82 -4.09
N PHE A 15 3.19 -14.75 -4.74
CA PHE A 15 4.17 -14.42 -5.78
C PHE A 15 3.53 -13.76 -6.99
N PHE A 16 2.44 -14.32 -7.50
CA PHE A 16 1.74 -13.74 -8.65
C PHE A 16 1.07 -12.41 -8.31
N ALA A 17 0.55 -12.26 -7.08
CA ALA A 17 0.05 -10.98 -6.60
C ALA A 17 1.18 -9.94 -6.58
N TRP A 18 2.32 -10.26 -5.97
CA TRP A 18 3.51 -9.39 -5.97
C TRP A 18 3.94 -9.01 -7.39
N LEU A 19 4.01 -9.99 -8.31
CA LEU A 19 4.42 -9.74 -9.69
C LEU A 19 3.43 -8.80 -10.41
N GLY A 20 2.14 -9.00 -10.21
CA GLY A 20 1.10 -8.11 -10.74
C GLY A 20 1.24 -6.68 -10.22
N TYR A 21 1.44 -6.53 -8.90
CA TYR A 21 1.71 -5.23 -8.29
C TYR A 21 3.00 -4.58 -8.82
N ALA A 22 4.08 -5.36 -8.95
CA ALA A 22 5.37 -4.88 -9.45
C ALA A 22 5.25 -4.35 -10.89
N ILE A 23 4.61 -5.12 -11.78
CA ILE A 23 4.37 -4.72 -13.17
C ILE A 23 3.51 -3.47 -13.22
N TYR A 24 2.38 -3.44 -12.50
CA TYR A 24 1.48 -2.31 -12.51
C TYR A 24 2.12 -1.04 -11.95
N TYR A 25 2.85 -1.12 -10.84
CA TYR A 25 3.53 0.04 -10.26
C TYR A 25 4.71 0.52 -11.10
N PHE A 26 5.35 -0.37 -11.84
CA PHE A 26 6.38 0.01 -12.80
C PHE A 26 5.83 0.92 -13.91
N THR A 27 4.60 0.69 -14.37
CA THR A 27 3.96 1.59 -15.36
C THR A 27 3.62 2.97 -14.79
N LEU A 28 3.44 3.08 -13.46
CA LEU A 28 3.14 4.33 -12.78
C LEU A 28 4.39 5.14 -12.41
N SER A 29 5.42 4.48 -11.88
CA SER A 29 6.67 5.12 -11.48
C SER A 29 7.80 4.10 -11.36
N PRO A 30 8.65 3.94 -12.40
CA PRO A 30 9.78 3.00 -12.36
C PRO A 30 10.73 3.26 -11.18
N VAL A 31 11.04 4.53 -10.90
CA VAL A 31 12.02 4.92 -9.87
C VAL A 31 11.53 4.55 -8.46
N ALA A 32 10.25 4.76 -8.15
CA ALA A 32 9.69 4.39 -6.86
C ALA A 32 9.38 2.89 -6.77
N SER A 33 8.89 2.29 -7.85
CA SER A 33 8.39 0.90 -7.85
C SER A 33 9.48 -0.15 -7.73
N ILE A 34 10.69 0.06 -8.27
CA ILE A 34 11.78 -0.92 -8.17
C ILE A 34 12.16 -1.20 -6.69
N PRO A 35 12.56 -0.20 -5.87
CA PRO A 35 12.90 -0.46 -4.48
C PRO A 35 11.70 -1.00 -3.68
N TRP A 36 10.49 -0.53 -3.96
CA TRP A 36 9.27 -1.07 -3.33
C TRP A 36 9.05 -2.54 -3.66
N SER A 37 9.22 -2.93 -4.92
CA SER A 37 9.03 -4.31 -5.37
C SER A 37 10.09 -5.24 -4.77
N ILE A 38 11.35 -4.79 -4.67
CA ILE A 38 12.42 -5.54 -3.99
C ILE A 38 12.07 -5.72 -2.51
N PHE A 39 11.61 -4.67 -1.84
CA PHE A 39 11.19 -4.74 -0.44
C PHE A 39 10.03 -5.71 -0.23
N LEU A 40 9.00 -5.66 -1.07
CA LEU A 40 7.86 -6.59 -0.99
C LEU A 40 8.29 -8.05 -1.26
N LEU A 41 9.20 -8.28 -2.21
CA LEU A 41 9.74 -9.61 -2.47
C LEU A 41 10.52 -10.14 -1.26
N PHE A 42 11.32 -9.29 -0.62
CA PHE A 42 12.02 -9.65 0.62
C PHE A 42 11.04 -10.02 1.74
N LEU A 43 9.97 -9.25 1.94
CA LEU A 43 8.92 -9.58 2.92
C LEU A 43 8.23 -10.91 2.59
N GLN A 44 7.96 -11.19 1.31
CA GLN A 44 7.35 -12.44 0.89
C GLN A 44 8.26 -13.64 1.18
N ILE A 45 9.56 -13.53 0.88
CA ILE A 45 10.53 -14.59 1.12
C ILE A 45 10.64 -14.88 2.62
N THR A 46 10.78 -13.84 3.45
CA THR A 46 10.89 -13.99 4.90
C THR A 46 9.60 -14.50 5.54
N ALA A 47 8.43 -14.12 5.03
CA ALA A 47 7.15 -14.69 5.44
C ALA A 47 7.06 -16.19 5.09
N THR A 48 7.53 -16.58 3.90
CA THR A 48 7.58 -17.99 3.48
C THR A 48 8.55 -18.80 4.33
N GLN A 49 9.72 -18.23 4.64
CA GLN A 49 10.69 -18.82 5.57
C GLN A 49 10.05 -19.09 6.93
N PHE A 50 9.34 -18.10 7.49
CA PHE A 50 8.69 -18.23 8.78
C PHE A 50 7.57 -19.29 8.74
N TYR A 51 6.78 -19.32 7.66
CA TYR A 51 5.74 -20.33 7.47
C TYR A 51 6.32 -21.74 7.43
N VAL A 52 7.40 -21.98 6.69
CA VAL A 52 8.05 -23.30 6.63
C VAL A 52 8.60 -23.73 7.99
N ALA A 53 9.15 -22.80 8.77
CA ALA A 53 9.72 -23.08 10.08
C ALA A 53 8.66 -23.32 11.17
N ALA A 54 7.55 -22.57 11.15
CA ALA A 54 6.52 -22.63 12.18
C ALA A 54 5.12 -22.27 11.62
N PRO A 55 4.43 -23.17 10.91
CA PRO A 55 3.20 -22.87 10.18
C PRO A 55 2.09 -22.27 11.05
N LEU A 56 1.82 -22.87 12.21
CA LEU A 56 0.77 -22.41 13.13
C LEU A 56 1.07 -21.02 13.70
N ALA A 57 2.34 -20.76 14.05
CA ALA A 57 2.76 -19.47 14.54
C ALA A 57 2.68 -18.41 13.44
N ALA A 58 3.15 -18.74 12.23
CA ALA A 58 3.08 -17.86 11.07
C ALA A 58 1.64 -17.42 10.76
N TRP A 59 0.69 -18.37 10.73
CA TRP A 59 -0.72 -18.04 10.55
C TRP A 59 -1.29 -17.19 11.68
N LYS A 60 -0.96 -17.51 12.94
CA LYS A 60 -1.39 -16.70 14.10
C LYS A 60 -0.95 -15.24 13.96
N TYR A 61 0.35 -15.01 13.70
CA TYR A 61 0.87 -13.65 13.59
C TYR A 61 0.37 -12.94 12.33
N ALA A 62 0.24 -13.65 11.19
CA ALA A 62 -0.32 -13.09 9.97
C ALA A 62 -1.77 -12.64 10.18
N ALA A 63 -2.61 -13.45 10.83
CA ALA A 63 -3.99 -13.09 11.12
C ALA A 63 -4.09 -11.88 12.06
N VAL A 64 -3.28 -11.85 13.13
CA VAL A 64 -3.21 -10.71 14.05
C VAL A 64 -2.78 -9.44 13.31
N ALA A 65 -1.70 -9.49 12.54
CA ALA A 65 -1.20 -8.35 11.78
C ALA A 65 -2.23 -7.86 10.74
N HIS A 66 -2.94 -8.79 10.08
CA HIS A 66 -3.97 -8.46 9.10
C HIS A 66 -5.15 -7.71 9.75
N VAL A 67 -5.75 -8.29 10.80
CA VAL A 67 -6.88 -7.67 11.50
C VAL A 67 -6.47 -6.33 12.12
N PHE A 68 -5.30 -6.29 12.75
CA PHE A 68 -4.78 -5.06 13.35
C PHE A 68 -4.52 -3.98 12.31
N GLY A 69 -3.89 -4.32 11.18
CA GLY A 69 -3.61 -3.39 10.09
C GLY A 69 -4.89 -2.80 9.49
N TRP A 70 -5.89 -3.63 9.21
CA TRP A 70 -7.20 -3.17 8.74
C TRP A 70 -7.90 -2.28 9.76
N TYR A 71 -7.84 -2.63 11.05
CA TYR A 71 -8.42 -1.79 12.10
C TYR A 71 -7.74 -0.41 12.16
N MET A 72 -6.40 -0.38 12.14
CA MET A 72 -5.64 0.86 12.14
C MET A 72 -5.91 1.71 10.89
N GLN A 73 -5.99 1.10 9.71
CA GLN A 73 -6.25 1.81 8.45
C GLN A 73 -7.68 2.39 8.41
N ILE A 74 -8.69 1.56 8.67
CA ILE A 74 -10.09 1.95 8.48
C ILE A 74 -10.59 2.77 9.66
N HIS A 75 -10.45 2.26 10.88
CA HIS A 75 -11.01 2.93 12.06
C HIS A 75 -10.15 4.11 12.48
N ILE A 76 -8.85 3.92 12.68
CA ILE A 76 -8.01 4.98 13.21
C ILE A 76 -7.69 6.02 12.11
N GLY A 77 -7.18 5.59 10.95
CA GLY A 77 -6.82 6.47 9.84
C GLY A 77 -8.01 7.21 9.26
N HIS A 78 -8.90 6.48 8.56
CA HIS A 78 -9.99 7.12 7.82
C HIS A 78 -11.10 7.69 8.71
N ILE A 79 -11.60 6.91 9.68
CA ILE A 79 -12.78 7.33 10.47
C ILE A 79 -12.41 8.35 11.55
N LEU A 80 -11.39 8.09 12.39
CA LEU A 80 -11.09 8.96 13.53
C LEU A 80 -10.21 10.16 13.18
N ILE A 81 -9.14 9.97 12.41
CA ILE A 81 -8.17 11.03 12.08
C ILE A 81 -8.66 11.85 10.89
N GLU A 82 -8.88 11.22 9.73
CA GLU A 82 -9.26 11.93 8.50
C GLU A 82 -10.73 12.35 8.50
N LYS A 83 -11.57 11.70 9.33
CA LYS A 83 -13.03 11.88 9.36
C LYS A 83 -13.67 11.77 7.98
N ARG A 84 -13.15 10.83 7.17
CA ARG A 84 -13.59 10.56 5.80
C ARG A 84 -13.87 9.08 5.61
N LYS A 85 -14.71 8.77 4.63
CA LYS A 85 -14.93 7.38 4.22
C LYS A 85 -13.65 6.86 3.56
N ALA A 86 -13.31 5.60 3.81
CA ALA A 86 -12.24 4.93 3.09
C ALA A 86 -12.61 4.82 1.61
N ALA A 87 -11.69 5.14 0.70
CA ALA A 87 -11.93 5.07 -0.74
C ALA A 87 -12.37 3.68 -1.24
N LEU A 88 -12.15 2.64 -0.43
CA LEU A 88 -12.68 1.30 -0.61
C LEU A 88 -14.20 1.27 -0.80
N THR A 89 -14.95 2.22 -0.21
CA THR A 89 -16.41 2.31 -0.38
C THR A 89 -16.83 2.88 -1.73
N ASP A 90 -15.91 3.56 -2.44
CA ASP A 90 -16.19 4.22 -3.72
C ASP A 90 -15.70 3.38 -4.90
N SER A 91 -14.52 2.75 -4.76
CA SER A 91 -13.95 1.84 -5.75
C SER A 91 -13.02 0.83 -5.07
N PHE A 92 -13.57 -0.34 -4.74
CA PHE A 92 -12.86 -1.39 -3.98
C PHE A 92 -11.55 -1.81 -4.65
N PHE A 93 -11.61 -2.27 -5.90
CA PHE A 93 -10.45 -2.79 -6.62
C PHE A 93 -9.37 -1.72 -6.85
N GLN A 94 -9.76 -0.52 -7.28
CA GLN A 94 -8.82 0.56 -7.51
C GLN A 94 -8.12 0.97 -6.21
N SER A 95 -8.86 1.06 -5.11
CA SER A 95 -8.30 1.42 -3.80
C SER A 95 -7.33 0.36 -3.30
N LEU A 96 -7.65 -0.93 -3.45
CA LEU A 96 -6.77 -2.03 -3.05
C LEU A 96 -5.48 -2.06 -3.87
N ILE A 97 -5.57 -1.74 -5.16
CA ILE A 97 -4.40 -1.68 -6.04
C ILE A 97 -3.57 -0.44 -5.73
N MET A 98 -4.18 0.72 -5.48
CA MET A 98 -3.43 1.97 -5.34
C MET A 98 -2.91 2.27 -3.94
N ALA A 99 -3.60 1.82 -2.90
CA ALA A 99 -3.27 2.16 -1.52
C ALA A 99 -1.82 1.82 -1.12
N PRO A 100 -1.23 0.65 -1.49
CA PRO A 100 0.14 0.34 -1.10
C PRO A 100 1.16 1.32 -1.70
N LEU A 101 1.03 1.66 -2.98
CA LEU A 101 1.92 2.63 -3.63
C LEU A 101 1.72 4.04 -3.06
N PHE A 102 0.48 4.41 -2.73
CA PHE A 102 0.17 5.69 -2.09
C PHE A 102 0.89 5.84 -0.74
N VAL A 103 0.76 4.85 0.16
CA VAL A 103 1.44 4.86 1.47
C VAL A 103 2.95 4.91 1.30
N TYR A 104 3.49 4.20 0.31
CA TYR A 104 4.92 4.25 0.01
C TYR A 104 5.37 5.64 -0.47
N PHE A 105 4.58 6.33 -1.29
CA PHE A 105 4.87 7.71 -1.68
C PHE A 105 4.80 8.69 -0.51
N GLU A 106 3.84 8.55 0.41
CA GLU A 106 3.78 9.37 1.63
C GLU A 106 5.05 9.21 2.48
N LEU A 107 5.55 7.98 2.63
CA LEU A 107 6.83 7.74 3.28
C LEU A 107 7.99 8.41 2.54
N LEU A 108 8.08 8.24 1.22
CA LEU A 108 9.11 8.89 0.41
C LEU A 108 9.07 10.41 0.53
N PHE A 109 7.88 11.00 0.51
CA PHE A 109 7.67 12.43 0.70
C PHE A 109 8.07 12.91 2.09
N ALA A 110 7.81 12.13 3.13
CA ALA A 110 8.24 12.43 4.50
C ALA A 110 9.78 12.38 4.64
N LEU A 111 10.44 11.49 3.89
CA LEU A 111 11.89 11.40 3.79
C LEU A 111 12.52 12.46 2.87
N GLY A 112 11.72 13.31 2.21
CA GLY A 112 12.19 14.38 1.34
C GLY A 112 12.44 13.99 -0.12
N PHE A 113 12.08 12.77 -0.53
CA PHE A 113 12.14 12.35 -1.93
C PHE A 113 10.98 12.95 -2.73
N PHE A 114 11.17 13.07 -4.05
CA PHE A 114 10.16 13.52 -5.02
C PHE A 114 9.45 14.86 -4.69
N PRO A 115 10.17 15.93 -4.28
CA PRO A 115 9.56 17.18 -3.83
C PRO A 115 8.70 17.86 -4.92
N GLU A 116 9.15 17.82 -6.17
CA GLU A 116 8.38 18.38 -7.30
C GLU A 116 7.08 17.62 -7.55
N PHE A 117 7.12 16.29 -7.44
CA PHE A 117 5.93 15.46 -7.61
C PHE A 117 4.92 15.73 -6.49
N LYS A 118 5.39 15.80 -5.23
CA LYS A 118 4.57 16.20 -4.08
C LYS A 118 3.90 17.56 -4.31
N ALA A 119 4.66 18.55 -4.77
CA ALA A 119 4.11 19.89 -5.06
C ALA A 119 3.05 19.88 -6.16
N LYS A 120 3.24 19.09 -7.23
CA LYS A 120 2.26 18.93 -8.30
C LYS A 120 0.98 18.25 -7.80
N VAL A 121 1.11 17.20 -7.00
CA VAL A 121 -0.02 16.48 -6.38
C VAL A 121 -0.80 17.41 -5.46
N GLN A 122 -0.11 18.13 -4.56
CA GLN A 122 -0.76 19.07 -3.64
C GLN A 122 -1.51 20.17 -4.38
N LYS A 123 -0.91 20.77 -5.41
CA LYS A 123 -1.57 21.79 -6.23
C LYS A 123 -2.86 21.27 -6.87
N ARG A 124 -2.87 20.01 -7.33
CA ARG A 124 -4.08 19.39 -7.88
C ARG A 124 -5.13 19.16 -6.81
N ILE A 125 -4.75 18.63 -5.65
CA ILE A 125 -5.65 18.44 -4.50
C ILE A 125 -6.30 19.77 -4.09
N ASP A 126 -5.52 20.83 -3.97
CA ASP A 126 -6.02 22.16 -3.58
C ASP A 126 -7.04 22.71 -4.59
N SER A 127 -6.77 22.51 -5.89
CA SER A 127 -7.69 22.88 -6.97
C SER A 127 -9.02 22.11 -6.88
N GLU A 128 -8.97 20.80 -6.70
CA GLU A 128 -10.17 19.96 -6.57
C GLU A 128 -10.98 20.32 -5.31
N ILE A 129 -10.31 20.61 -4.19
CA ILE A 129 -10.96 21.06 -2.96
C ILE A 129 -11.67 22.41 -3.18
N ALA A 130 -11.04 23.35 -3.89
CA ALA A 130 -11.64 24.64 -4.20
C ALA A 130 -12.91 24.49 -5.06
N VAL A 131 -12.86 23.64 -6.09
CA VAL A 131 -14.02 23.32 -6.95
C VAL A 131 -15.14 22.68 -6.13
N TRP A 132 -14.83 21.69 -5.30
CA TRP A 132 -15.81 21.03 -4.44
C TRP A 132 -16.47 22.00 -3.45
N ARG A 133 -15.69 22.88 -2.78
CA ARG A 133 -16.25 23.89 -1.87
C ARG A 133 -17.17 24.87 -2.60
N ALA A 134 -16.84 25.25 -3.82
CA ALA A 134 -17.67 26.14 -4.63
C ALA A 134 -19.00 25.47 -5.07
N SER A 135 -19.00 24.17 -5.36
CA SER A 135 -20.23 23.44 -5.71
C SER A 135 -21.18 23.30 -4.52
N GLN A 136 -20.66 23.08 -3.31
CA GLN A 136 -21.48 23.04 -2.09
C GLN A 136 -22.18 24.39 -1.82
N LYS A 137 -21.51 25.52 -2.08
CA LYS A 137 -22.10 26.86 -1.90
C LYS A 137 -23.20 27.21 -2.91
N LYS A 138 -23.23 26.57 -4.08
CA LYS A 138 -24.28 26.77 -5.10
C LYS A 138 -25.49 25.86 -4.89
N ALA A 139 -25.33 24.79 -4.12
CA ALA A 139 -26.39 23.82 -3.82
C ALA A 139 -27.21 24.18 -2.56
N ASN A 140 -26.71 25.15 -1.77
CA ASN A 140 -27.42 25.84 -0.70
C ASN A 140 -27.97 27.17 -1.20
#